data_AF-A0A7K4T8T3-F1
#
_entry.id   AF-A0A7K4T8T3-F1
#
_cell.length_a   1.000
_cell.length_b   1.000
_cell.length_c   1.000
_cell.angle_alpha   90.00
_cell.angle_beta   90.00
_cell.angle_gamma   90.00
#
_symmetry.space_group_name_H-M   'P 1'
#
loop_
_entity.id
_entity.type
_entity.pdbx_description
1 polymer ?
#
loop_
_entity_poly.entity_id
_entity_poly.type
_entity_poly.pdbx_seq_one_letter_code
_entity_poly.pdbx_strand_id
1 'polypeptide(L)'
;NPIPEDSVPSTVVAVINVRDRDSGENGEVSCNIDGDLPFRLDPSSENIYKLIIASALDREKVSAYNITVTARDRGRPALSSRAALVLEVSDVDDK
;
A
#
# COMPACT_ATOMS: atom_id res chain seq x y z
N ASN A 1 0.59 -14.38 2.98
CA ASN A 1 -0.48 -14.57 3.96
C ASN A 1 -1.66 -13.74 3.52
N PRO A 2 -2.84 -14.37 3.31
CA PRO A 2 -4.06 -13.65 2.96
C PRO A 2 -4.55 -12.82 4.16
N ILE A 3 -5.32 -11.77 3.87
CA ILE A 3 -5.91 -10.87 4.87
C ILE A 3 -7.36 -11.30 5.13
N PRO A 4 -7.78 -11.50 6.39
CA PRO A 4 -9.18 -11.79 6.74
C PRO A 4 -10.12 -10.70 6.24
N GLU A 5 -11.28 -11.06 5.69
CA GLU A 5 -12.25 -10.05 5.21
C GLU A 5 -12.89 -9.24 6.35
N ASP A 6 -13.00 -9.83 7.54
CA ASP A 6 -13.47 -9.20 8.78
C ASP A 6 -12.44 -8.21 9.39
N SER A 7 -11.31 -8.01 8.72
CA SER A 7 -10.24 -7.13 9.20
C SER A 7 -10.75 -5.70 9.38
N VAL A 8 -10.55 -5.17 10.58
CA VAL A 8 -10.98 -3.82 10.96
C VAL A 8 -10.27 -2.76 10.10
N PRO A 9 -10.96 -1.69 9.66
CA PRO A 9 -10.31 -0.55 9.03
C PRO A 9 -9.18 0.00 9.89
N SER A 10 -8.12 0.50 9.25
CA SER A 10 -6.82 0.90 9.85
C SER A 10 -5.90 -0.26 10.23
N THR A 11 -6.27 -1.52 9.98
CA THR A 11 -5.35 -2.65 10.09
C THR A 11 -4.22 -2.52 9.08
N VAL A 12 -2.98 -2.70 9.53
CA VAL A 12 -1.78 -2.68 8.68
C VAL A 12 -1.66 -4.03 7.96
N VAL A 13 -1.75 -4.00 6.63
CA VAL A 13 -1.62 -5.20 5.79
C VAL A 13 -0.20 -5.38 5.24
N ALA A 14 0.50 -4.28 4.99
CA ALA A 14 1.88 -4.31 4.51
C ALA A 14 2.65 -3.05 4.92
N VAL A 15 3.99 -3.16 4.93
CA VAL A 15 4.88 -2.02 5.14
C VAL A 15 5.74 -1.85 3.90
N ILE A 16 5.71 -0.65 3.35
CA ILE A 16 6.44 -0.24 2.16
C ILE A 16 7.59 0.64 2.61
N ASN A 17 8.80 0.16 2.38
CA ASN A 17 10.01 0.93 2.64
C ASN A 17 10.55 1.44 1.31
N VAL A 18 10.56 2.76 1.15
CA VAL A 18 11.15 3.42 0.00
C VAL A 18 12.58 3.76 0.34
N ARG A 19 13.51 3.38 -0.53
CA ARG A 19 14.91 3.75 -0.36
C ARG A 19 15.33 4.50 -1.60
N ASP A 20 15.52 5.80 -1.43
CA ASP A 20 16.28 6.59 -2.39
C ASP A 20 17.77 6.34 -2.16
N ARG A 21 18.53 6.12 -3.25
CA ARG A 21 19.99 5.92 -3.18
C ARG A 21 20.74 7.24 -3.07
N ASP A 22 20.09 8.35 -3.36
CA ASP A 22 20.67 9.68 -3.30
C ASP A 22 20.55 10.20 -1.86
N SER A 23 21.69 10.54 -1.28
CA SER A 23 21.76 11.11 0.08
C SER A 23 21.46 12.61 0.02
N GLY A 24 20.47 13.09 0.79
CA GLY A 24 20.17 14.53 0.95
C GLY A 24 18.68 14.89 0.81
N GLU A 25 18.37 16.19 0.71
CA GLU A 25 17.01 16.76 0.54
C GLU A 25 16.19 16.21 -0.64
N ASN A 26 16.83 15.48 -1.58
CA ASN A 26 16.15 14.77 -2.67
C ASN A 26 15.51 13.43 -2.23
N GLY A 27 15.75 12.99 -1.00
CA GLY A 27 15.22 11.73 -0.47
C GLY A 27 13.75 11.77 -0.07
N GLU A 28 13.04 12.88 -0.29
CA GLU A 28 11.60 12.96 -0.04
C GLU A 28 10.83 12.36 -1.23
N VAL A 29 10.39 11.12 -1.07
CA VAL A 29 9.64 10.38 -2.09
C VAL A 29 8.16 10.39 -1.76
N SER A 30 7.33 10.77 -2.74
CA SER A 30 5.88 10.68 -2.62
C SER A 30 5.38 9.31 -3.10
N CYS A 31 4.61 8.61 -2.26
CA CYS A 31 4.00 7.34 -2.63
C CYS A 31 2.49 7.48 -2.77
N ASN A 32 1.94 6.88 -3.83
CA ASN A 32 0.50 6.84 -4.05
C ASN A 32 0.07 5.44 -4.54
N ILE A 33 -1.15 5.05 -4.22
CA ILE A 33 -1.79 3.84 -4.78
C ILE A 33 -2.62 4.26 -5.98
N ASP A 34 -2.47 3.54 -7.09
CA ASP A 34 -3.31 3.74 -8.27
C ASP A 34 -4.64 2.98 -8.13
N GLY A 35 -5.74 3.66 -8.39
CA GLY A 35 -7.10 3.08 -8.40
C GLY A 35 -7.95 3.41 -7.18
N ASP A 36 -9.24 3.08 -7.28
CA ASP A 36 -10.22 3.16 -6.18
C ASP A 36 -10.24 1.81 -5.46
N LEU A 37 -9.33 1.63 -4.51
CA LEU A 37 -9.15 0.40 -3.76
C LEU A 37 -9.49 0.65 -2.28
N PRO A 38 -9.96 -0.37 -1.53
CA PRO A 38 -10.29 -0.25 -0.11
C PRO A 38 -9.04 -0.17 0.78
N PHE A 39 -7.94 0.39 0.28
CA PHE A 39 -6.66 0.51 0.95
C PHE A 39 -6.10 1.93 0.84
N ARG A 40 -5.32 2.32 1.83
CA ARG A 40 -4.65 3.62 1.87
C ARG A 40 -3.21 3.47 2.33
N LEU A 41 -2.34 4.34 1.84
CA LEU A 41 -1.00 4.52 2.40
C LEU A 41 -1.04 5.51 3.56
N ASP A 42 -0.59 5.07 4.72
CA ASP A 42 -0.40 5.88 5.91
C ASP A 42 1.11 6.12 6.14
N PRO A 43 1.58 7.38 6.04
CA PRO A 43 2.99 7.71 6.25
C PRO A 43 3.37 7.52 7.73
N SER A 44 4.29 6.61 8.02
CA SER A 44 4.69 6.30 9.40
C SER A 44 6.00 6.95 9.82
N SER A 45 6.98 7.02 8.92
CA SER A 45 8.32 7.56 9.18
C SER A 45 8.95 8.01 7.86
N GLU A 46 10.12 8.62 7.91
CA GLU A 46 10.86 9.03 6.72
C GLU A 46 11.02 7.84 5.76
N ASN A 47 10.40 7.96 4.58
CA ASN A 47 10.35 6.94 3.53
C ASN A 47 9.70 5.60 3.89
N ILE A 48 8.90 5.53 4.95
CA ILE A 48 8.14 4.33 5.33
C ILE A 48 6.64 4.61 5.28
N TYR A 49 5.94 3.84 4.47
CA TYR A 49 4.49 3.88 4.32
C TYR A 49 3.88 2.57 4.80
N LYS A 50 2.81 2.64 5.59
CA LYS A 50 2.00 1.50 5.98
C LYS A 50 0.81 1.41 5.04
N LEU A 51 0.63 0.27 4.39
CA LEU A 51 -0.58 -0.02 3.67
C LEU A 51 -1.63 -0.46 4.70
N ILE A 52 -2.70 0.30 4.83
CA ILE A 52 -3.79 0.06 5.77
C ILE A 52 -5.11 -0.18 5.04
N ILE A 53 -6.01 -0.91 5.67
CA ILE A 53 -7.39 -1.08 5.20
C ILE A 53 -8.15 0.24 5.39
N ALA A 54 -8.70 0.80 4.33
CA ALA A 54 -9.48 2.04 4.38
C ALA A 54 -10.99 1.78 4.55
N SER A 55 -11.48 0.65 4.02
CA SER A 55 -12.89 0.25 4.10
C SER A 55 -13.01 -1.27 4.21
N ALA A 56 -14.18 -1.74 4.63
CA ALA A 56 -14.46 -3.17 4.78
C ALA A 56 -14.08 -3.97 3.52
N LEU A 57 -13.46 -5.12 3.74
CA LEU A 57 -13.16 -6.09 2.69
C LEU A 57 -14.35 -7.06 2.60
N ASP A 58 -14.60 -7.57 1.41
CA ASP A 58 -15.69 -8.48 1.12
C ASP A 58 -15.14 -9.46 0.08
N ARG A 59 -14.89 -10.70 0.52
CA ARG A 59 -14.25 -11.72 -0.30
C ARG A 59 -15.19 -12.16 -1.41
N GLU A 60 -16.49 -12.23 -1.18
CA GLU A 60 -17.49 -12.60 -2.17
C GLU A 60 -17.52 -11.62 -3.35
N LYS A 61 -17.28 -10.33 -3.08
CA LYS A 61 -17.12 -9.33 -4.14
C LYS A 61 -15.75 -9.40 -4.81
N VAL A 62 -14.68 -9.43 -4.01
CA VAL A 62 -13.30 -9.38 -4.50
C VAL A 62 -12.40 -10.26 -3.64
N SER A 63 -11.97 -11.39 -4.20
CA SER A 63 -11.09 -12.34 -3.52
C SER A 63 -9.61 -11.93 -3.51
N ALA A 64 -9.19 -11.03 -4.40
CA ALA A 64 -7.82 -10.53 -4.46
C ALA A 64 -7.75 -9.12 -5.05
N TYR A 65 -6.90 -8.29 -4.44
CA TYR A 65 -6.65 -6.91 -4.85
C TYR A 65 -5.24 -6.78 -5.43
N ASN A 66 -5.13 -6.20 -6.63
CA ASN A 66 -3.85 -5.88 -7.24
C ASN A 66 -3.52 -4.41 -7.01
N ILE A 67 -2.72 -4.14 -5.99
CA ILE A 67 -2.39 -2.80 -5.52
C ILE A 67 -1.10 -2.38 -6.21
N THR A 68 -1.18 -1.35 -7.05
CA THR A 68 0.00 -0.75 -7.68
C THR A 68 0.38 0.50 -6.90
N VAL A 69 1.58 0.49 -6.35
CA VAL A 69 2.15 1.61 -5.61
C VAL A 69 3.16 2.32 -6.50
N THR A 70 2.92 3.60 -6.73
CA THR A 70 3.81 4.46 -7.50
C THR A 70 4.56 5.38 -6.53
N ALA A 71 5.87 5.26 -6.51
CA ALA A 71 6.79 6.11 -5.76
C ALA A 71 7.44 7.12 -6.72
N ARG A 72 7.41 8.41 -6.38
CA ARG A 72 7.96 9.49 -7.20
C ARG A 72 8.86 10.39 -6.38
N ASP A 73 10.10 10.54 -6.82
CA ASP A 73 11.08 11.42 -6.21
C ASP A 73 10.77 12.91 -6.52
N ARG A 74 11.49 13.80 -5.82
CA ARG A 74 11.46 15.25 -6.08
C ARG A 74 12.64 15.73 -6.92
N GLY A 75 13.34 14.81 -7.60
CA GLY A 75 14.49 15.11 -8.44
C GLY A 75 14.12 15.93 -9.68
N ARG A 76 15.15 16.45 -10.37
CA ARG A 76 15.01 17.11 -11.68
C ARG A 76 16.08 16.56 -12.65
N PRO A 77 15.71 15.69 -13.61
CA PRO A 77 14.37 15.18 -13.90
C PRO A 77 13.85 14.28 -12.77
N ALA A 78 12.53 14.26 -12.56
CA ALA A 78 11.91 13.42 -11.54
C ALA A 78 11.87 11.96 -12.02
N LEU A 79 12.29 11.02 -11.18
CA LEU A 79 12.16 9.59 -11.43
C LEU A 79 10.94 9.04 -10.67
N SER A 80 10.33 8.03 -11.28
CA SER A 80 9.22 7.30 -10.67
C SER A 80 9.46 5.80 -10.76
N SER A 81 9.19 5.10 -9.67
CA SER A 81 9.22 3.64 -9.60
C SER A 81 7.83 3.12 -9.27
N ARG A 82 7.50 1.92 -9.74
CA ARG A 82 6.21 1.27 -9.49
C ARG A 82 6.43 -0.13 -8.96
N ALA A 83 5.65 -0.51 -7.97
CA ALA A 83 5.62 -1.85 -7.41
C ALA A 83 4.17 -2.36 -7.38
N ALA A 84 3.94 -3.56 -7.87
CA ALA A 84 2.65 -4.23 -7.79
C ALA A 84 2.66 -5.24 -6.65
N LEU A 85 1.61 -5.22 -5.83
CA LEU A 85 1.38 -6.14 -4.73
C LEU A 85 0.02 -6.79 -4.91
N VAL A 86 -0.02 -8.12 -4.92
CA VAL A 86 -1.28 -8.88 -4.92
C VAL A 86 -1.61 -9.25 -3.48
N LEU A 87 -2.76 -8.78 -3.01
CA LEU A 87 -3.30 -9.01 -1.68
C LEU A 87 -4.52 -9.91 -1.79
N GLU A 88 -4.40 -11.14 -1.29
CA GLU A 88 -5.50 -12.11 -1.26
C GLU A 88 -6.34 -11.91 0.01
N VAL A 89 -7.66 -11.97 -0.15
CA VAL A 89 -8.60 -11.93 0.97
C VAL A 89 -8.96 -13.36 1.37
N SER A 90 -8.72 -13.72 2.62
CA SER A 90 -9.18 -15.00 3.17
C SER A 90 -10.60 -14.88 3.66
N ASP A 91 -11.36 -15.95 3.45
CA ASP A 91 -12.70 -16.11 4.03
C ASP A 91 -12.50 -16.35 5.51
N VAL A 92 -13.31 -15.65 6.29
CA VAL A 92 -13.39 -15.87 7.72
C VAL A 92 -14.62 -16.73 7.91
N ASP A 93 -14.40 -18.01 8.23
CA ASP A 93 -15.47 -18.97 8.49
C ASP A 93 -16.19 -18.55 9.80
N ASP A 94 -17.04 -17.53 9.69
CA ASP A 94 -17.97 -17.07 10.72
C ASP A 94 -19.08 -18.14 10.87
N LYS A 95 -18.73 -19.30 11.46
CA LYS A 95 -19.69 -20.35 11.79
C LYS A 95 -20.25 -20.25 13.20
#